data_AF-A0A958Q974-F1
#
_entry.id   AF-A0A958Q974-F1
#
_cell.length_a   1.000
_cell.length_b   1.000
_cell.length_c   1.000
_cell.angle_alpha   90.00
_cell.angle_beta   90.00
_cell.angle_gamma   90.00
#
_symmetry.space_group_name_H-M   'P 1'
#
loop_
_entity.id
_entity.type
_entity.pdbx_description
1 polymer ?
#
loop_
_entity_poly.entity_id
_entity_poly.type
_entity_poly.pdbx_seq_one_letter_code
_entity_poly.pdbx_strand_id
1 'polypeptide(L)'
;MSFLWGIDLGGTKVEGVVLDLSKRDANELPHVVTRQRIPSHAEQGYEAVLESIRTLIDLLSEDSGLQPKQIGVGTPGIEDPKTATMKNCNSTALNGRNLRKDLSGALEIGIRLANDANCFALAEHLFGAARGASTSFGV
;
A
#
# COMPACT_ATOMS: atom_id res chain seq x y z
N MET A 1 15.21 13.12 -4.43
CA MET A 1 13.77 13.47 -4.58
C MET A 1 12.99 12.20 -4.33
N SER A 2 12.27 12.09 -3.21
CA SER A 2 11.62 10.83 -2.79
C SER A 2 10.13 10.87 -3.09
N PHE A 3 9.73 10.37 -4.25
CA PHE A 3 8.34 10.01 -4.49
C PHE A 3 8.02 8.74 -3.72
N LEU A 4 6.88 8.71 -3.03
CA LEU A 4 6.40 7.52 -2.34
C LEU A 4 5.22 6.92 -3.10
N TRP A 5 5.21 5.61 -3.18
CA TRP A 5 4.14 4.83 -3.81
C TRP A 5 3.45 4.01 -2.73
N GLY A 6 2.17 4.27 -2.54
CA GLY A 6 1.34 3.60 -1.56
C GLY A 6 0.17 2.90 -2.25
N ILE A 7 -0.08 1.65 -1.88
CA ILE A 7 -1.22 0.86 -2.32
C ILE A 7 -2.05 0.49 -1.08
N ASP A 8 -3.36 0.67 -1.16
CA ASP A 8 -4.34 0.19 -0.19
C ASP A 8 -5.10 -0.99 -0.80
N LEU A 9 -4.87 -2.18 -0.27
CA LEU A 9 -5.50 -3.42 -0.74
C LEU A 9 -6.76 -3.71 0.08
N GLY A 10 -7.92 -3.37 -0.47
CA GLY A 10 -9.22 -3.78 0.06
C GLY A 10 -9.70 -5.12 -0.50
N GLY A 11 -10.83 -5.61 0.01
CA GLY A 11 -11.45 -6.85 -0.47
C GLY A 11 -12.25 -6.74 -1.76
N THR A 12 -12.62 -5.53 -2.18
CA THR A 12 -13.35 -5.29 -3.44
C THR A 12 -12.61 -4.36 -4.38
N LYS A 13 -11.71 -3.53 -3.85
CA LYS A 13 -10.99 -2.49 -4.59
C LYS A 13 -9.56 -2.43 -4.12
N VAL A 14 -8.68 -2.04 -5.03
CA VAL A 14 -7.31 -1.63 -4.73
C VAL A 14 -7.17 -0.17 -5.13
N GLU A 15 -6.66 0.66 -4.22
CA GLU A 15 -6.35 2.07 -4.46
C GLU A 15 -4.83 2.27 -4.42
N GLY A 16 -4.32 3.17 -5.26
CA GLY A 16 -2.92 3.50 -5.26
C GLY A 16 -2.70 5.00 -5.42
N VAL A 17 -1.61 5.48 -4.84
CA VAL A 17 -1.26 6.90 -4.83
C VAL A 17 0.25 7.09 -4.99
N VAL A 18 0.63 8.09 -5.78
CA VAL A 18 2.00 8.60 -5.87
C VAL A 18 2.06 9.95 -5.16
N LEU A 19 2.89 10.04 -4.13
CA LEU A 19 3.08 11.24 -3.31
C LEU A 19 4.44 11.86 -3.57
N ASP A 20 4.47 13.19 -3.75
CA ASP A 20 5.70 13.96 -3.81
C ASP A 20 6.02 14.55 -2.43
N LEU A 21 7.20 14.21 -1.91
CA LEU A 21 7.74 14.74 -0.65
C LEU A 21 8.75 15.89 -0.84
N SER A 22 9.04 16.31 -2.07
CA SER A 22 10.08 17.31 -2.38
C SER A 22 9.72 18.72 -1.92
N LYS A 23 8.43 19.05 -1.87
CA LYS A 23 7.91 20.36 -1.47
C LYS A 23 7.28 20.31 -0.07
N ARG A 24 8.07 19.95 0.95
CA ARG A 24 7.56 19.90 2.32
C ARG A 24 7.97 21.12 3.13
N ASP A 25 6.98 21.97 3.42
CA ASP A 25 6.90 22.52 4.78
C ASP A 25 6.54 21.37 5.72
N ALA A 26 7.11 21.35 6.91
CA ALA A 26 6.83 20.30 7.88
C ALA A 26 5.31 20.17 8.07
N ASN A 27 4.58 21.29 8.10
CA ASN A 27 3.16 21.41 8.45
C ASN A 27 2.13 20.95 7.40
N GLU A 28 2.56 20.56 6.19
CA GLU A 28 1.62 20.26 5.11
C GLU A 28 1.50 18.76 4.81
N LEU A 29 0.37 18.39 4.20
CA LEU A 29 0.18 17.06 3.61
C LEU A 29 1.09 16.89 2.38
N PRO A 30 1.55 15.67 2.08
CA PRO A 30 2.26 15.41 0.83
C PRO A 30 1.40 15.78 -0.39
N HIS A 31 2.04 16.30 -1.44
CA HIS A 31 1.34 16.57 -2.70
C HIS A 31 1.02 15.25 -3.41
N VAL A 32 -0.25 15.06 -3.79
CA VAL A 32 -0.69 13.90 -4.57
C VAL A 32 -0.38 14.17 -6.04
N VAL A 33 0.55 13.40 -6.61
CA VAL A 33 0.88 13.46 -8.05
C VAL A 33 -0.23 12.80 -8.86
N THR A 34 -0.61 11.59 -8.46
CA THR A 34 -1.72 10.83 -9.06
C THR A 34 -2.31 9.88 -8.03
N ARG A 35 -3.61 9.58 -8.19
CA ARG A 35 -4.34 8.58 -7.44
C ARG A 35 -5.26 7.84 -8.38
N GLN A 36 -5.23 6.51 -8.31
CA GLN A 36 -6.06 5.62 -9.12
C GLN A 36 -6.71 4.58 -8.22
N ARG A 37 -7.90 4.10 -8.61
CA ARG A 37 -8.63 3.06 -7.89
C ARG A 37 -9.31 2.13 -8.89
N ILE A 38 -9.04 0.84 -8.76
CA ILE A 38 -9.63 -0.20 -9.62
C ILE A 38 -10.20 -1.36 -8.78
N PRO A 39 -11.03 -2.24 -9.35
CA PRO A 39 -11.47 -3.46 -8.66
C PRO A 39 -10.28 -4.37 -8.29
N SER A 40 -10.36 -5.00 -7.11
CA SER A 40 -9.31 -5.93 -6.64
C SER A 40 -9.41 -7.32 -7.27
N HIS A 41 -10.58 -7.66 -7.83
CA HIS A 41 -10.89 -9.00 -8.38
C HIS A 41 -10.61 -10.16 -7.40
N ALA A 42 -10.69 -9.91 -6.09
CA ALA A 42 -10.40 -10.91 -5.06
C ALA A 42 -11.34 -12.13 -5.13
N GLU A 43 -12.56 -11.95 -5.65
CA GLU A 43 -13.51 -13.03 -5.92
C GLU A 43 -13.01 -14.03 -6.99
N GLN A 44 -12.05 -13.61 -7.83
CA GLN A 44 -11.45 -14.43 -8.88
C GLN A 44 -10.16 -15.14 -8.41
N GLY A 45 -9.74 -14.91 -7.15
CA GLY A 45 -8.60 -15.57 -6.54
C GLY A 45 -7.38 -14.66 -6.34
N TYR A 46 -6.33 -15.24 -5.77
CA TYR A 46 -5.13 -14.53 -5.34
C TYR A 46 -4.34 -13.92 -6.51
N GLU A 47 -4.24 -14.66 -7.60
CA GLU A 47 -3.49 -14.29 -8.80
C GLU A 47 -4.15 -13.10 -9.51
N ALA A 48 -5.49 -13.02 -9.49
CA ALA A 48 -6.23 -11.87 -9.97
C ALA A 48 -5.93 -10.60 -9.14
N VAL A 49 -5.77 -10.74 -7.82
CA VAL A 49 -5.37 -9.62 -6.95
C VAL A 49 -3.97 -9.12 -7.29
N LEU A 50 -3.02 -10.02 -7.54
CA LEU A 50 -1.66 -9.64 -7.95
C LEU A 50 -1.69 -8.88 -9.29
N GLU A 51 -2.48 -9.35 -10.25
CA GLU A 51 -2.63 -8.69 -11.55
C GLU A 51 -3.31 -7.32 -11.44
N SER A 52 -4.33 -7.18 -10.57
CA SER A 52 -4.94 -5.88 -10.25
C SER A 52 -3.90 -4.91 -9.68
N ILE A 53 -3.03 -5.35 -8.77
CA ILE A 53 -1.98 -4.49 -8.21
C ILE A 53 -0.99 -4.08 -9.30
N ARG A 54 -0.57 -5.00 -10.18
CA ARG A 54 0.31 -4.69 -11.31
C ARG A 54 -0.31 -3.66 -12.25
N THR A 55 -1.54 -3.91 -12.68
CA THR A 55 -2.31 -2.99 -13.54
C THR A 55 -2.41 -1.60 -12.92
N LEU A 56 -2.69 -1.53 -11.62
CA LEU A 56 -2.77 -0.26 -10.91
C LEU A 56 -1.43 0.49 -10.90
N ILE A 57 -0.32 -0.21 -10.71
CA ILE A 57 1.03 0.39 -10.74
C ILE A 57 1.36 0.91 -12.14
N ASP A 58 1.02 0.16 -13.19
CA ASP A 58 1.21 0.59 -14.57
C ASP A 58 0.41 1.87 -14.87
N LEU A 59 -0.86 1.93 -14.46
CA LEU A 59 -1.71 3.11 -14.62
C LEU A 59 -1.14 4.35 -13.89
N LEU A 60 -0.66 4.17 -12.65
CA LEU A 60 -0.02 5.26 -11.90
C LEU A 60 1.29 5.72 -12.57
N SER A 61 2.04 4.79 -13.15
CA SER A 61 3.30 5.09 -13.84
C SER A 61 3.07 5.85 -15.14
N GLU A 62 2.06 5.44 -15.91
CA GLU A 62 1.65 6.12 -17.13
C GLU A 62 1.17 7.56 -16.84
N ASP A 63 0.30 7.74 -15.85
CA ASP A 63 -0.29 9.04 -15.51
C ASP A 63 0.74 10.01 -14.90
N SER A 64 1.67 9.51 -14.08
CA SER A 64 2.70 10.34 -13.44
C SER A 64 3.96 10.54 -14.27
N GLY A 65 4.23 9.66 -15.25
CA GLY A 65 5.53 9.59 -15.94
C GLY A 65 6.69 9.13 -15.04
N LEU A 66 6.40 8.50 -13.89
CA LEU A 66 7.37 8.06 -12.89
C LEU A 66 7.41 6.54 -12.77
N GLN A 67 8.46 6.01 -12.13
CA GLN A 67 8.61 4.59 -11.83
C GLN A 67 8.96 4.38 -10.35
N PRO A 68 8.35 3.41 -9.65
CA PRO A 68 8.63 3.14 -8.25
C PRO A 68 9.96 2.39 -8.06
N LYS A 69 10.75 2.80 -7.06
CA LYS A 69 11.87 1.98 -6.54
C LYS A 69 11.45 1.05 -5.41
N GLN A 70 10.39 1.42 -4.71
CA GLN A 70 9.82 0.70 -3.58
C GLN A 70 8.35 1.06 -3.47
N ILE A 71 7.52 0.10 -3.04
CA ILE A 71 6.09 0.28 -2.85
C ILE A 71 5.70 -0.16 -1.44
N GLY A 72 4.95 0.69 -0.76
CA GLY A 72 4.27 0.35 0.49
C GLY A 72 2.86 -0.17 0.18
N VAL A 73 2.44 -1.26 0.82
CA VAL A 73 1.12 -1.85 0.65
C VAL A 73 0.45 -2.01 2.02
N GLY A 74 -0.65 -1.29 2.22
CA GLY A 74 -1.60 -1.52 3.31
C GLY A 74 -2.47 -2.73 2.97
N THR A 75 -2.58 -3.66 3.91
CA THR A 75 -3.28 -4.94 3.70
C THR A 75 -4.37 -5.15 4.76
N PRO A 76 -5.45 -5.88 4.42
CA PRO A 76 -6.61 -6.07 5.30
C PRO A 76 -6.37 -7.23 6.27
N GLY A 77 -5.13 -7.37 6.74
CA GLY A 77 -4.59 -8.47 7.56
C GLY A 77 -3.14 -8.20 7.94
N ILE A 78 -2.39 -9.23 8.33
CA ILE A 78 -0.98 -9.08 8.76
C ILE A 78 -0.09 -10.19 8.20
N GLU A 79 1.16 -9.85 7.86
CA GLU A 79 2.21 -10.82 7.54
C GLU A 79 2.66 -11.53 8.82
N ASP A 80 2.66 -12.86 8.83
CA ASP A 80 3.26 -13.63 9.92
C ASP A 80 4.79 -13.61 9.79
N PRO A 81 5.54 -13.11 10.80
CA PRO A 81 6.99 -13.00 10.71
C PRO A 81 7.72 -14.35 10.67
N LYS A 82 7.07 -15.45 11.10
CA LYS A 82 7.68 -16.79 11.10
C LYS A 82 7.57 -17.46 9.73
N THR A 83 6.42 -17.30 9.06
CA THR A 83 6.14 -17.99 7.79
C THR A 83 6.23 -17.07 6.58
N ALA A 84 6.28 -15.75 6.78
CA ALA A 84 6.16 -14.71 5.76
C ALA A 84 4.87 -14.84 4.93
N THR A 85 3.82 -15.46 5.48
CA THR A 85 2.51 -15.58 4.83
C THR A 85 1.50 -14.66 5.48
N MET A 86 0.53 -14.21 4.71
CA MET A 86 -0.58 -13.42 5.24
C MET A 86 -1.49 -14.25 6.13
N LYS A 87 -2.03 -13.65 7.19
CA LYS A 87 -3.05 -14.22 8.08
C LYS A 87 -4.08 -13.18 8.49
N ASN A 88 -5.23 -13.66 8.97
CA ASN A 88 -6.36 -12.85 9.42
C ASN A 88 -6.81 -11.82 8.38
N CYS A 89 -6.70 -12.16 7.10
CA CYS A 89 -7.15 -11.30 6.02
C CYS A 89 -8.66 -11.45 5.82
N ASN A 90 -9.38 -10.32 5.80
CA ASN A 90 -10.79 -10.30 5.39
C ASN A 90 -10.95 -10.81 3.95
N SER A 91 -10.01 -10.47 3.08
CA SER A 91 -9.85 -11.08 1.76
C SER A 91 -9.22 -12.47 1.92
N THR A 92 -10.07 -13.50 2.05
CA THR A 92 -9.63 -14.85 2.44
C THR A 92 -8.63 -15.49 1.46
N ALA A 93 -8.68 -15.11 0.18
CA ALA A 93 -7.74 -15.54 -0.86
C ALA A 93 -6.26 -15.20 -0.53
N LEU A 94 -6.02 -14.20 0.32
CA LEU A 94 -4.66 -13.82 0.75
C LEU A 94 -4.10 -14.77 1.81
N ASN A 95 -4.95 -15.40 2.64
CA ASN A 95 -4.48 -16.18 3.80
C ASN A 95 -3.59 -17.35 3.36
N GLY A 96 -2.43 -17.50 4.02
CA GLY A 96 -1.44 -18.53 3.71
C GLY A 96 -0.56 -18.22 2.49
N ARG A 97 -0.76 -17.09 1.80
CA ARG A 97 0.07 -16.67 0.65
C ARG A 97 1.21 -15.75 1.06
N ASN A 98 2.32 -15.80 0.34
CA ASN A 98 3.49 -14.94 0.57
C ASN A 98 3.41 -13.68 -0.30
N LEU A 99 2.44 -12.82 0.02
CA LEU A 99 2.10 -11.62 -0.76
C LEU A 99 3.31 -10.74 -1.07
N ARG A 100 4.18 -10.52 -0.08
CA ARG A 100 5.38 -9.69 -0.27
C ARG A 100 6.33 -10.30 -1.30
N LYS A 101 6.62 -11.59 -1.18
CA LYS A 101 7.53 -12.28 -2.11
C LYS A 101 6.94 -12.33 -3.52
N ASP A 102 5.66 -12.65 -3.63
CA ASP A 102 5.01 -12.84 -4.92
C ASP A 102 4.90 -11.50 -5.67
N LEU A 103 4.51 -10.41 -4.99
CA LEU A 103 4.51 -9.06 -5.57
C LEU A 103 5.93 -8.60 -5.92
N SER A 104 6.91 -8.78 -5.02
CA SER A 104 8.30 -8.39 -5.31
C SER A 104 8.88 -9.16 -6.49
N GLY A 105 8.54 -10.43 -6.65
CA GLY A 105 8.98 -11.25 -7.79
C GLY A 105 8.29 -10.85 -9.09
N ALA A 106 6.98 -10.61 -9.06
CA ALA A 106 6.21 -10.24 -10.24
C ALA A 106 6.53 -8.83 -10.77
N LEU A 107 6.86 -7.90 -9.87
CA LEU A 107 7.10 -6.50 -10.21
C LEU A 107 8.59 -6.14 -10.28
N GLU A 108 9.47 -7.02 -9.80
CA GLU A 108 10.91 -6.75 -9.63
C GLU A 108 11.20 -5.50 -8.77
N ILE A 109 10.27 -5.17 -7.87
CA ILE A 109 10.29 -3.96 -7.02
C ILE A 109 10.26 -4.35 -5.54
N GLY A 110 10.95 -3.57 -4.70
CA GLY A 110 10.92 -3.76 -3.25
C GLY A 110 9.53 -3.51 -2.66
N ILE A 111 8.96 -4.48 -1.96
CA ILE A 111 7.65 -4.37 -1.31
C ILE A 111 7.79 -4.28 0.22
N ARG A 112 7.04 -3.36 0.83
CA ARG A 112 6.82 -3.26 2.28
C ARG A 112 5.34 -3.45 2.58
N LEU A 113 5.01 -4.40 3.44
CA LEU A 113 3.64 -4.64 3.87
C LEU A 113 3.43 -4.04 5.26
N ALA A 114 2.23 -3.53 5.50
CA ALA A 114 1.72 -3.23 6.83
C ALA A 114 0.22 -3.51 6.88
N ASN A 115 -0.29 -3.70 8.09
CA ASN A 115 -1.73 -3.75 8.31
C ASN A 115 -2.34 -2.35 8.09
N ASP A 116 -3.54 -2.30 7.50
CA ASP A 116 -4.31 -1.09 7.22
C ASP A 116 -4.51 -0.17 8.46
N ALA A 117 -4.86 -0.71 9.62
CA ALA A 117 -5.01 0.07 10.85
C ALA A 117 -3.67 0.66 11.33
N ASN A 118 -2.56 -0.07 11.16
CA ASN A 118 -1.22 0.45 11.43
C ASN A 118 -0.85 1.58 10.46
N CYS A 119 -1.19 1.44 9.17
CA CYS A 119 -1.00 2.50 8.17
C CYS A 119 -1.80 3.75 8.54
N PHE A 120 -3.05 3.60 8.97
CA PHE A 120 -3.89 4.69 9.46
C PHE A 120 -3.25 5.39 10.66
N ALA A 121 -2.89 4.66 11.72
CA ALA A 121 -2.30 5.24 12.92
C ALA A 121 -0.99 5.97 12.61
N LEU A 122 -0.16 5.43 11.71
CA LEU A 122 1.06 6.08 11.26
C LEU A 122 0.78 7.36 10.45
N ALA A 123 -0.22 7.33 9.56
CA ALA A 123 -0.61 8.51 8.79
C ALA A 123 -1.10 9.65 9.69
N GLU A 124 -1.93 9.34 10.69
CA GLU A 124 -2.42 10.32 11.66
C GLU A 124 -1.28 10.89 12.52
N HIS A 125 -0.30 10.06 12.88
CA HIS A 125 0.87 10.50 13.65
C HIS A 125 1.81 11.41 12.84
N LEU A 126 2.03 11.09 11.57
CA LEU A 126 2.94 11.86 10.71
C LEU A 126 2.29 13.13 10.18
N PHE A 127 1.00 13.07 9.83
CA PHE A 127 0.36 14.07 8.99
C PHE A 127 -1.01 14.54 9.50
N GLY A 128 -1.60 13.85 10.47
CA GLY A 128 -2.97 14.09 10.91
C GLY A 128 -3.08 14.61 12.34
N ALA A 129 -4.14 14.19 13.02
CA ALA A 129 -4.56 14.73 14.31
C ALA A 129 -3.60 14.40 15.46
N ALA A 130 -2.81 13.33 15.32
CA ALA A 130 -1.87 12.88 16.34
C ALA A 130 -0.47 13.51 16.20
N ARG A 131 -0.31 14.45 15.27
CA ARG A 131 0.99 15.04 14.99
C ARG A 131 1.56 15.82 16.17
N GLY A 132 2.86 15.62 16.42
CA GLY A 132 3.58 16.26 17.52
C GLY A 132 3.39 15.57 18.87
N ALA A 133 2.49 14.58 18.96
CA ALA A 133 2.43 13.69 20.10
C ALA A 133 3.65 12.76 20.11
N SER A 134 4.18 12.45 21.29
CA SER A 134 5.22 11.42 21.45
C SER A 134 4.66 9.99 21.35
N THR A 135 3.35 9.83 21.53
CA THR A 135 2.65 8.53 21.51
C THR A 135 1.22 8.74 21.04
N SER A 136 0.73 7.84 20.20
CA SER A 136 -0.64 7.86 19.66
C SER A 136 -1.20 6.45 19.57
N PHE A 137 -2.53 6.33 19.69
CA PHE A 137 -3.27 5.07 19.61
C PHE A 137 -4.46 5.26 18.66
N GLY A 138 -4.57 4.40 17.65
CA GLY A 138 -5.65 4.40 16.66
C GLY A 138 -6.42 3.09 16.70
N VAL A 139 -7.75 3.16 16.53
CA VAL A 139 -8.69 2.04 16.55
C VAL A 139 -9.72 2.17 15.45
#